data_AF-A0A4V3M6W0-F1
#
_entry.id   AF-A0A4V3M6W0-F1
#
_cell.length_a   1.000
_cell.length_b   1.000
_cell.length_c   1.000
_cell.angle_alpha   90.00
_cell.angle_beta   90.00
_cell.angle_gamma   90.00
#
_symmetry.space_group_name_H-M   'P 1'
#
loop_
_entity.id
_entity.type
_entity.pdbx_description
1 polymer ?
#
loop_
_entity_poly.entity_id
_entity_poly.type
_entity_poly.pdbx_seq_one_letter_code
_entity_poly.pdbx_strand_id
1 'polypeptide(L)' 'MTPKAVFWDMDGTLVDSEPLHEAALIAAMRNAGLTPPDDLHERVLGVAAWPVYEMMRDEFGLRL' A
#
# COMPACT_ATOMS: atom_id res chain seq x y z
N MET A 1 3.50 -16.46 -32.03
CA MET A 1 2.30 -15.59 -32.03
C MET A 1 2.71 -14.23 -31.48
N THR A 2 2.31 -13.14 -32.11
CA THR A 2 2.58 -11.79 -31.63
C THR A 2 1.37 -11.29 -30.84
N PRO A 3 1.55 -10.81 -29.59
CA PRO A 3 0.43 -10.24 -28.83
C PRO A 3 -0.14 -9.03 -29.58
N LYS A 4 -1.48 -8.94 -29.65
CA LYS A 4 -2.19 -7.84 -30.33
C LYS A 4 -2.33 -6.58 -29.47
N ALA A 5 -2.19 -6.74 -28.15
CA ALA A 5 -2.24 -5.67 -27.17
C ALA A 5 -1.43 -6.07 -25.92
N VAL A 6 -1.01 -5.06 -25.16
CA VAL A 6 -0.37 -5.20 -23.85
C VAL A 6 -1.06 -4.23 -22.90
N PHE A 7 -1.45 -4.71 -21.73
CA PHE A 7 -1.90 -3.85 -20.63
C PHE A 7 -0.74 -3.69 -19.66
N TRP A 8 -0.51 -2.45 -19.26
CA TRP A 8 0.47 -2.10 -18.26
C TRP A 8 -0.29 -1.67 -17.01
N ASP A 9 0.16 -2.16 -15.87
CA ASP A 9 -0.23 -1.60 -14.58
C ASP A 9 0.30 -0.16 -14.46
N MET A 10 -0.30 0.64 -13.59
CA MET A 10 0.07 2.05 -13.43
C MET A 10 1.10 2.24 -12.31
N ASP A 11 0.68 1.95 -11.08
CA ASP A 11 1.47 2.19 -9.87
C ASP A 11 2.64 1.21 -9.78
N GLY A 12 3.82 1.72 -9.42
CA GLY A 12 5.06 0.92 -9.37
C GLY A 12 5.54 0.40 -10.74
N THR A 13 4.78 0.60 -11.83
CA THR A 13 5.08 0.09 -13.17
C THR A 13 5.33 1.22 -14.17
N LEU A 14 4.35 2.09 -14.40
CA LEU A 14 4.49 3.26 -15.26
C LEU A 14 4.93 4.50 -14.49
N VAL A 15 4.58 4.55 -13.20
CA VAL A 15 4.92 5.65 -12.28
C VAL A 15 5.64 5.06 -11.08
N ASP A 16 6.75 5.68 -10.68
CA ASP A 16 7.43 5.37 -9.42
C ASP A 16 6.66 5.96 -8.22
N SER A 17 5.46 5.44 -7.99
CA SER A 17 4.53 5.91 -6.95
C SER A 17 4.70 5.20 -5.61
N GLU A 18 5.44 4.08 -5.55
CA GLU A 18 5.57 3.26 -4.35
C GLU A 18 6.20 3.99 -3.15
N PRO A 19 7.27 4.81 -3.32
CA PRO A 19 7.80 5.59 -2.19
C PRO A 19 6.78 6.58 -1.62
N LEU A 20 5.90 7.12 -2.47
CA LEU A 20 4.85 8.03 -2.03
C LEU A 20 3.70 7.28 -1.34
N HIS A 21 3.32 6.11 -1.82
CA HIS A 21 2.32 5.26 -1.15
C HIS A 21 2.79 4.86 0.25
N GLU A 22 4.04 4.45 0.40
CA GLU A 22 4.63 4.13 1.70
C GLU A 22 4.59 5.34 2.64
N ALA A 23 5.10 6.50 2.20
CA ALA A 23 5.13 7.71 3.00
C ALA A 23 3.71 8.15 3.42
N ALA A 24 2.72 8.03 2.53
CA ALA A 24 1.34 8.38 2.80
C ALA A 24 0.71 7.44 3.84
N LEU A 25 0.94 6.13 3.75
CA LEU A 25 0.42 5.17 4.71
C LEU A 25 1.08 5.34 6.09
N ILE A 26 2.40 5.54 6.14
CA ILE A 26 3.13 5.86 7.37
C ILE A 26 2.54 7.11 8.03
N ALA A 27 2.28 8.16 7.26
CA ALA A 27 1.67 9.38 7.76
C ALA A 27 0.25 9.14 8.30
N ALA A 28 -0.57 8.36 7.59
CA ALA A 28 -1.92 8.02 8.00
C ALA A 28 -1.94 7.21 9.32
N MET A 29 -1.08 6.20 9.45
CA MET A 29 -0.92 5.41 10.67
C MET A 29 -0.54 6.30 11.85
N ARG A 30 0.47 7.16 11.69
CA ARG A 30 0.91 8.09 12.75
C ARG A 30 -0.18 9.06 13.15
N ASN A 31 -0.94 9.59 12.19
CA ASN A 31 -2.09 10.47 12.46
C ASN A 31 -3.21 9.74 13.23
N ALA A 32 -3.37 8.44 13.02
CA ALA A 32 -4.28 7.59 13.78
C ALA A 32 -3.72 7.15 15.15
N GLY A 33 -2.52 7.59 15.54
CA GLY A 33 -1.86 7.20 16.79
C GLY A 33 -1.24 5.80 16.76
N LEU A 34 -1.07 5.21 15.57
CA LEU A 34 -0.47 3.90 15.37
C LEU A 34 1.04 4.02 15.12
N THR A 35 1.78 2.97 15.49
CA THR A 35 3.20 2.84 15.16
C THR A 35 3.33 1.97 13.91
N PRO A 36 3.87 2.52 12.79
CA PRO A 36 4.17 1.72 11.60
C PRO A 36 5.17 0.61 11.93
N PRO A 37 4.96 -0.63 11.47
CA PRO A 37 5.98 -1.67 11.59
C PRO A 37 7.14 -1.40 10.62
N ASP A 38 8.32 -1.95 10.94
CA ASP A 38 9.54 -1.76 10.12
C ASP A 38 9.42 -2.42 8.73
N ASP A 39 8.55 -3.41 8.59
CA ASP A 39 8.28 -4.17 7.34
C ASP A 39 6.99 -3.71 6.64
N LEU A 40 6.49 -2.50 6.93
CA LEU A 40 5.22 -2.02 6.39
C LEU A 40 5.19 -2.03 4.87
N HIS A 41 6.27 -1.60 4.23
CA HIS A 41 6.36 -1.50 2.77
C HIS A 41 6.18 -2.87 2.12
N GLU A 42 6.94 -3.88 2.57
CA GLU A 42 6.88 -5.24 2.04
C GLU A 42 5.49 -5.88 2.21
N ARG A 43 4.78 -5.51 3.27
CA ARG A 43 3.45 -6.04 3.57
C ARG A 43 2.34 -5.47 2.69
N VAL A 44 2.50 -4.28 2.15
CA VAL A 44 1.44 -3.55 1.42
C VAL A 44 1.72 -3.39 -0.07
N LEU A 45 2.95 -3.66 -0.51
CA LEU A 45 3.36 -3.54 -1.91
C LEU A 45 2.45 -4.38 -2.83
N GLY A 46 1.82 -3.72 -3.80
CA GLY A 46 0.90 -4.37 -4.75
C GLY A 46 -0.41 -4.90 -4.12
N VAL A 47 -0.70 -4.59 -2.86
CA VAL A 47 -1.94 -4.99 -2.19
C VAL A 47 -2.99 -3.90 -2.34
N ALA A 48 -4.21 -4.29 -2.68
CA ALA A 48 -5.33 -3.34 -2.75
C ALA A 48 -5.56 -2.65 -1.39
N ALA A 49 -6.03 -1.40 -1.42
CA ALA A 49 -6.18 -0.59 -0.22
C ALA A 49 -7.14 -1.18 0.84
N TRP A 50 -8.14 -1.97 0.42
CA TRP A 50 -9.12 -2.55 1.35
C TRP A 50 -8.52 -3.65 2.24
N PRO A 51 -7.82 -4.67 1.70
CA PRO A 51 -7.06 -5.60 2.53
C PRO A 51 -6.04 -4.92 3.46
N VAL A 52 -5.37 -3.85 2.99
CA VAL A 52 -4.46 -3.07 3.83
C VAL A 52 -5.21 -2.46 5.02
N TYR A 53 -6.39 -1.90 4.78
CA TYR A 53 -7.25 -1.36 5.83
C TYR A 53 -7.67 -2.45 6.85
N GLU A 54 -8.10 -3.62 6.37
CA GLU A 54 -8.49 -4.74 7.25
C GLU A 54 -7.31 -5.20 8.12
N MET A 55 -6.11 -5.33 7.54
CA MET A 55 -4.87 -5.59 8.29
C MET A 55 -4.60 -4.50 9.35
N MET A 56 -4.76 -3.22 9.01
CA MET A 56 -4.58 -2.11 9.97
C MET A 56 -5.57 -2.19 11.14
N ARG A 57 -6.83 -2.53 10.86
CA ARG A 57 -7.87 -2.74 11.87
C ARG A 57 -7.53 -3.92 12.78
N ASP A 58 -7.23 -5.07 12.18
CA ASP A 58 -7.16 -6.35 12.89
C ASP A 58 -5.84 -6.51 13.67
N GLU A 59 -4.72 -5.95 13.17
CA GLU A 59 -3.40 -6.13 13.78
C GLU A 59 -2.92 -4.92 14.57
N PHE A 60 -3.28 -3.70 14.14
CA PHE A 60 -2.79 -2.46 14.75
C PHE A 60 -3.87 -1.74 15.56
N GLY A 61 -5.11 -2.23 15.53
CA GLY A 61 -6.21 -1.70 16.33
C GLY A 61 -6.74 -0.36 15.81
N LEU A 62 -6.68 -0.12 14.49
CA LEU A 62 -7.35 1.00 13.84
C LEU A 62 -8.87 0.94 14.12
N ARG A 63 -9.48 2.07 14.50
CA ARG A 63 -10.90 2.16 14.91
C ARG A 63 -11.73 3.15 14.09
N LEU A 64 -11.25 3.53 12.91
CA LEU A 64 -11.95 4.45 12.00
C LEU A 64 -13.06 3.72 11.21
#